data_AF-A0A1Y1KAX7-F1
#
_entry.id   AF-A0A1Y1KAX7-F1
#
_cell.length_a   1.000
_cell.length_b   1.000
_cell.length_c   1.000
_cell.angle_alpha   90.00
_cell.angle_beta   90.00
_cell.angle_gamma   90.00
#
_symmetry.space_group_name_H-M   'P 1'
#
loop_
_entity.id
_entity.type
_entity.pdbx_description
1 polymer ?
#
loop_
_entity_poly.entity_id
_entity_poly.type
_entity_poly.pdbx_seq_one_letter_code
_entity_poly.pdbx_strand_id
1 'polypeptide(L)'
;LSASRKASLPNGPSTPPQVLKPKVTIAYRVQLDMLKTHSQYFGNLLTNPQFREAKLITAVHADLAGRKIKTSEADPAELPHVKITDDDEATQSAGRESVFEDMLRIIHQVPIKTTRTVMSYVTTLALLADRFDCRAPVSRALTDIKFKWP
;
A
#
# COMPACT_ATOMS: atom_id res chain seq x y z
N LEU A 1 -38.71 41.81 33.07
CA LEU A 1 -37.52 42.63 32.74
C LEU A 1 -36.35 42.13 33.58
N SER A 2 -35.33 41.56 32.93
CA SER A 2 -33.88 41.52 33.27
C SER A 2 -33.41 41.09 34.68
N ALA A 3 -32.35 40.31 34.89
CA ALA A 3 -31.30 39.78 34.04
C ALA A 3 -30.61 38.58 34.72
N SER A 4 -30.32 37.52 33.95
CA SER A 4 -29.47 36.40 34.37
C SER A 4 -28.00 36.83 34.34
N ARG A 5 -27.29 36.71 35.48
CA ARG A 5 -25.83 36.85 35.52
C ARG A 5 -25.17 35.53 35.10
N LYS A 6 -24.36 35.61 34.05
CA LYS A 6 -23.47 34.57 33.51
C LYS A 6 -22.55 34.02 34.61
N ALA A 7 -22.59 32.71 34.83
CA ALA A 7 -21.48 31.97 35.42
C ALA A 7 -20.62 31.42 34.27
N SER A 8 -19.33 31.77 34.29
CA SER A 8 -18.32 31.28 33.37
C SER A 8 -17.97 29.83 33.72
N LEU A 9 -18.08 28.90 32.76
CA LEU A 9 -17.54 27.55 32.90
C LEU A 9 -16.07 27.54 32.42
N PRO A 10 -15.18 26.80 33.11
CA PRO A 10 -13.76 26.71 32.78
C PRO A 10 -13.52 25.84 31.54
N ASN A 11 -12.56 26.28 30.73
CA ASN A 11 -12.02 25.58 29.55
C ASN A 11 -11.78 24.10 29.82
N GLY A 12 -12.47 23.22 29.09
CA GLY A 12 -12.03 21.85 28.87
C GLY A 12 -10.74 21.85 28.03
N PRO A 13 -9.91 20.79 28.11
CA PRO A 13 -8.69 20.71 27.30
C PRO A 13 -9.08 20.72 25.82
N SER A 14 -8.70 21.79 25.12
CA SER A 14 -8.74 21.85 23.67
C SER A 14 -7.79 20.78 23.15
N THR A 15 -8.36 19.72 22.57
CA THR A 15 -7.58 18.78 21.76
C THR A 15 -6.85 19.62 20.72
N PRO A 16 -5.50 19.61 20.66
CA PRO A 16 -4.80 20.38 19.65
C PRO A 16 -5.31 19.92 18.29
N PRO A 17 -5.56 20.84 17.33
CA PRO A 17 -5.95 20.45 15.98
C PRO A 17 -4.89 19.49 15.47
N GLN A 18 -5.29 18.24 15.23
CA GLN A 18 -4.43 17.24 14.62
C GLN A 18 -4.01 17.81 13.27
N VAL A 19 -2.76 18.28 13.19
CA VAL A 19 -2.17 18.78 11.96
C VAL A 19 -2.20 17.61 11.00
N LEU A 20 -3.13 17.65 10.04
CA LEU A 20 -3.31 16.62 9.02
C LEU A 20 -1.96 16.44 8.33
N LYS A 21 -1.27 15.34 8.63
CA LYS A 21 -0.02 15.00 7.97
C LYS A 21 -0.29 14.95 6.46
N PRO A 22 0.60 15.50 5.60
CA PRO A 22 0.41 15.44 4.17
C PRO A 22 0.26 13.97 3.73
N LYS A 23 -0.87 13.67 3.08
CA LYS A 23 -1.14 12.34 2.53
C LYS A 23 -0.27 12.12 1.31
N VAL A 24 0.84 11.42 1.48
CA VAL A 24 1.70 11.02 0.36
C VAL A 24 0.99 9.92 -0.42
N THR A 25 0.71 10.16 -1.69
CA THR A 25 0.19 9.15 -2.61
C THR A 25 1.30 8.77 -3.58
N ILE A 26 1.70 7.51 -3.58
CA ILE A 26 2.71 6.98 -4.50
C ILE A 26 2.04 5.95 -5.41
N ALA A 27 2.28 6.07 -6.70
CA ALA A 27 1.84 5.10 -7.70
C ALA A 27 2.98 4.13 -8.03
N TYR A 28 2.69 2.84 -8.04
CA TYR A 28 3.63 1.79 -8.41
C TYR A 28 3.13 1.07 -9.65
N ARG A 29 3.97 1.01 -10.69
CA ARG A 29 3.69 0.17 -11.86
C ARG A 29 4.10 -1.27 -11.52
N VAL A 30 3.19 -2.20 -11.74
CA VAL A 30 3.30 -3.60 -11.33
C VAL A 30 2.77 -4.52 -12.42
N GLN A 31 3.20 -5.77 -12.41
CA GLN A 31 2.71 -6.83 -13.28
C GLN A 31 1.61 -7.61 -12.57
N LEU A 32 0.42 -7.63 -13.17
CA LEU A 32 -0.75 -8.30 -12.62
C LEU A 32 -0.49 -9.79 -12.35
N ASP A 33 0.22 -10.47 -13.25
CA ASP A 33 0.51 -11.91 -13.12
C ASP A 33 1.42 -12.21 -11.92
N MET A 34 2.44 -11.38 -11.67
CA MET A 34 3.33 -11.54 -10.52
C MET A 34 2.56 -11.33 -9.21
N LEU A 35 1.69 -10.31 -9.15
CA LEU A 35 0.85 -10.08 -7.98
C LEU A 35 -0.07 -11.26 -7.68
N LYS A 36 -0.75 -11.81 -8.70
CA LYS A 36 -1.65 -12.95 -8.53
C LYS A 36 -0.93 -14.23 -8.10
N THR A 37 0.27 -14.47 -8.64
CA THR A 37 1.07 -15.66 -8.33
C THR A 37 1.61 -15.65 -6.91
N HIS A 38 1.95 -14.46 -6.40
CA HIS A 38 2.70 -14.32 -5.15
C HIS A 38 1.90 -13.68 -4.00
N SER A 39 0.62 -13.33 -4.22
CA SER A 39 -0.29 -12.79 -3.22
C SER A 39 -1.72 -13.23 -3.49
N GLN A 40 -2.32 -14.00 -2.57
CA GLN A 40 -3.73 -14.38 -2.68
C GLN A 40 -4.64 -13.17 -2.52
N TYR A 41 -4.25 -12.19 -1.67
CA TYR A 41 -4.97 -10.94 -1.51
C TYR A 41 -5.13 -10.20 -2.84
N PHE A 42 -4.03 -9.95 -3.56
CA PHE A 42 -4.10 -9.30 -4.87
C PHE A 42 -4.74 -10.19 -5.92
N GLY A 43 -4.53 -11.51 -5.83
CA GLY A 43 -5.25 -12.50 -6.62
C GLY A 43 -6.77 -12.26 -6.57
N ASN A 44 -7.33 -12.26 -5.36
CA ASN A 44 -8.77 -12.08 -5.15
C ASN A 44 -9.24 -10.67 -5.55
N LEU A 45 -8.56 -9.62 -5.07
CA LEU A 45 -8.98 -8.23 -5.29
C LEU A 45 -8.99 -7.85 -6.78
N LEU A 46 -7.99 -8.31 -7.53
CA LEU A 46 -7.75 -7.86 -8.91
C LEU A 46 -8.37 -8.79 -9.96
N THR A 47 -8.87 -9.97 -9.59
CA THR A 47 -9.51 -10.89 -10.54
C THR A 47 -10.95 -11.29 -10.22
N ASN A 48 -11.42 -11.22 -8.96
CA ASN A 48 -12.81 -11.55 -8.68
C ASN A 48 -13.73 -10.43 -9.21
N PRO A 49 -14.65 -10.73 -10.15
CA PRO A 49 -15.54 -9.74 -10.76
C PRO A 49 -16.49 -9.04 -9.78
N GLN A 50 -16.61 -9.51 -8.54
CA GLN A 50 -17.39 -8.83 -7.50
C GLN A 50 -16.71 -7.54 -7.04
N PHE A 51 -15.39 -7.42 -7.17
CA PHE A 51 -14.64 -6.22 -6.84
C PHE A 51 -14.65 -5.22 -7.99
N ARG A 52 -14.71 -3.93 -7.65
CA ARG A 52 -14.70 -2.84 -8.63
C ARG A 52 -13.34 -2.72 -9.32
N GLU A 53 -12.29 -3.03 -8.58
CA GLU A 53 -10.89 -3.06 -9.00
C GLU A 53 -10.69 -4.06 -10.15
N ALA A 54 -11.19 -5.29 -10.00
CA ALA A 54 -11.14 -6.31 -11.04
C ALA A 54 -11.90 -5.91 -12.31
N LYS A 55 -13.10 -5.31 -12.16
CA LYS A 55 -13.87 -4.79 -13.29
C LYS A 55 -13.12 -3.68 -14.03
N LEU A 56 -12.52 -2.75 -13.28
CA LEU A 56 -11.74 -1.65 -13.83
C LEU A 56 -10.53 -2.15 -14.62
N ILE A 57 -9.77 -3.10 -14.06
CA ILE A 57 -8.62 -3.70 -14.76
C ILE A 57 -9.07 -4.38 -16.05
N THR A 58 -10.13 -5.18 -15.98
CA THR A 58 -10.65 -5.91 -17.14
C THR A 58 -11.11 -4.96 -18.24
N ALA A 59 -11.84 -3.90 -17.89
CA ALA A 59 -12.33 -2.90 -18.85
C ALA A 59 -11.18 -2.15 -19.53
N VAL A 60 -10.20 -1.66 -18.76
CA VAL A 60 -9.06 -0.91 -19.32
C VAL A 60 -8.17 -1.81 -20.17
N HIS A 61 -7.90 -3.05 -19.73
CA HIS A 61 -7.12 -3.99 -20.55
C HIS A 61 -7.84 -4.35 -21.86
N ALA A 62 -9.17 -4.49 -21.84
CA ALA A 62 -9.94 -4.73 -23.06
C ALA A 62 -9.90 -3.54 -24.02
N ASP A 63 -9.99 -2.30 -23.51
CA ASP A 63 -9.85 -1.08 -24.31
C ASP A 63 -8.47 -0.98 -24.98
N LEU A 64 -7.39 -1.18 -24.20
CA LEU A 64 -6.02 -1.18 -24.71
C LEU A 64 -5.81 -2.27 -25.78
N ALA A 65 -6.35 -3.47 -25.56
CA ALA A 65 -6.31 -4.55 -26.55
C ALA A 65 -7.07 -4.20 -27.83
N GLY A 66 -8.23 -3.54 -27.72
CA GLY A 66 -8.99 -3.03 -28.87
C GLY A 66 -8.22 -1.99 -29.68
N ARG A 67 -7.41 -1.17 -29.01
CA ARG A 67 -6.49 -0.20 -29.61
C ARG A 67 -5.18 -0.82 -30.11
N LYS A 68 -4.98 -2.14 -29.94
CA LYS A 68 -3.74 -2.88 -30.25
C LYS A 68 -2.50 -2.37 -29.51
N ILE A 69 -2.70 -1.78 -28.34
CA ILE A 69 -1.63 -1.29 -27.46
C ILE A 69 -1.33 -2.37 -26.43
N LYS A 70 -0.05 -2.72 -26.27
CA LYS A 70 0.35 -3.64 -25.19
C LYS A 70 0.37 -2.90 -23.85
N THR A 71 -0.09 -3.55 -22.80
CA THR A 71 -0.08 -3.01 -21.43
C THR A 71 1.34 -2.70 -20.90
N SER A 72 2.37 -3.34 -21.45
CA SER A 72 3.78 -3.05 -21.15
C SER A 72 4.30 -1.77 -21.83
N GLU A 73 3.70 -1.37 -22.96
CA GLU A 73 4.12 -0.23 -23.79
C GLU A 73 3.20 0.99 -23.60
N ALA A 74 2.01 0.80 -23.01
CA ALA A 74 1.07 1.87 -22.71
C ALA A 74 1.66 2.94 -21.76
N ASP A 75 1.22 4.19 -21.96
CA ASP A 75 1.48 5.31 -21.07
C ASP A 75 0.90 4.99 -19.68
N PRO A 76 1.65 5.22 -18.58
CA PRO A 76 1.12 5.14 -17.23
C PRO A 76 -0.27 5.77 -17.04
N ALA A 77 -0.58 6.88 -17.70
CA ALA A 77 -1.88 7.55 -17.60
C ALA A 77 -3.05 6.73 -18.17
N GLU A 78 -2.79 5.82 -19.12
CA GLU A 78 -3.79 4.95 -19.74
C GLU A 78 -3.98 3.61 -18.99
N LEU A 79 -3.12 3.33 -18.01
CA LEU A 79 -3.18 2.10 -17.23
C LEU A 79 -4.24 2.15 -16.12
N PRO A 80 -4.78 0.99 -15.71
CA PRO A 80 -5.71 0.92 -14.60
C PRO A 80 -5.03 1.34 -13.29
N HIS A 81 -5.57 2.37 -12.63
CA HIS A 81 -5.12 2.81 -11.32
C HIS A 81 -6.00 2.21 -10.22
N VAL A 82 -5.44 1.31 -9.42
CA VAL A 82 -6.12 0.71 -8.29
C VAL A 82 -5.62 1.35 -6.99
N LYS A 83 -6.54 1.96 -6.25
CA LYS A 83 -6.23 2.54 -4.95
C LYS A 83 -6.29 1.44 -3.89
N ILE A 84 -5.14 1.10 -3.33
CA ILE A 84 -5.05 0.19 -2.18
C ILE A 84 -5.13 1.05 -0.91
N THR A 85 -6.13 0.78 -0.07
CA THR A 85 -6.26 1.43 1.23
C THR A 85 -5.58 0.59 2.30
N ASP A 86 -4.50 1.12 2.87
CA ASP A 86 -3.82 0.56 4.05
C ASP A 86 -4.49 1.16 5.30
N ASP A 87 -5.49 0.46 5.82
CA ASP A 87 -6.42 0.91 6.86
C ASP A 87 -5.87 0.81 8.30
N ASP A 88 -4.54 0.71 8.49
CA ASP A 88 -3.97 0.70 9.84
C ASP A 88 -3.59 2.11 10.30
N GLU A 89 -4.42 2.66 11.20
CA GLU A 89 -4.19 3.94 11.86
C GLU A 89 -3.00 3.88 12.84
N ALA A 90 -2.65 2.68 13.34
CA ALA A 90 -1.62 2.49 14.37
C ALA A 90 -0.18 2.53 13.84
N THR A 91 0.03 2.39 12.53
CA THR A 91 1.36 2.39 11.89
C THR A 91 1.53 3.49 10.84
N GLN A 92 1.08 4.72 11.13
CA GLN A 92 1.52 5.93 10.42
C GLN A 92 3.02 6.25 10.63
N SER A 93 3.88 5.26 10.42
CA SER A 93 5.32 5.39 10.48
C SER A 93 5.83 5.93 9.15
N ALA A 94 6.57 7.04 9.18
CA ALA A 94 7.28 7.55 8.01
C ALA A 94 8.21 6.45 7.45
N GLY A 95 8.28 6.31 6.13
CA GLY A 95 9.16 5.34 5.46
C GLY A 95 8.50 3.99 5.15
N ARG A 96 7.27 3.73 5.58
CA ARG A 96 6.53 2.50 5.23
C ARG A 96 6.31 2.37 3.73
N GLU A 97 6.18 3.49 3.02
CA GLU A 97 6.09 3.52 1.56
C GLU A 97 7.29 2.86 0.89
N SER A 98 8.50 3.03 1.43
CA SER A 98 9.71 2.41 0.92
C SER A 98 9.74 0.90 1.18
N VAL A 99 9.22 0.47 2.34
CA VAL A 99 9.09 -0.96 2.69
C VAL A 99 8.01 -1.63 1.83
N PHE A 100 6.92 -0.91 1.53
CA PHE A 100 5.90 -1.37 0.59
C PHE A 100 6.44 -1.48 -0.83
N GLU A 101 7.25 -0.52 -1.29
CA GLU A 101 7.95 -0.64 -2.58
C GLU A 101 8.84 -1.89 -2.60
N ASP A 102 9.60 -2.14 -1.54
CA ASP A 102 10.46 -3.33 -1.44
C ASP A 102 9.65 -4.63 -1.39
N MET A 103 8.50 -4.66 -0.71
CA MET A 103 7.58 -5.81 -0.75
C MET A 103 7.11 -6.08 -2.18
N LEU A 104 6.75 -5.02 -2.94
CA LEU A 104 6.39 -5.16 -4.34
C LEU A 104 7.58 -5.66 -5.17
N ARG A 105 8.79 -5.15 -4.94
CA ARG A 105 10.01 -5.63 -5.61
C ARG A 105 10.25 -7.12 -5.36
N ILE A 106 10.11 -7.57 -4.12
CA ILE A 106 10.22 -8.98 -3.74
C ILE A 106 9.20 -9.84 -4.48
N ILE A 107 7.93 -9.42 -4.54
CA ILE A 107 6.88 -10.09 -5.31
C ILE A 107 7.28 -10.21 -6.79
N HIS A 108 7.91 -9.17 -7.34
CA HIS A 108 8.37 -9.14 -8.73
C HIS A 108 9.74 -9.81 -8.93
N GLN A 109 10.32 -10.41 -7.89
CA GLN A 109 11.64 -11.04 -7.93
C GLN A 109 12.76 -10.07 -8.35
N VAL A 110 12.59 -8.78 -8.04
CA VAL A 110 13.55 -7.71 -8.27
C VAL A 110 14.26 -7.40 -6.95
N PRO A 111 15.56 -7.05 -6.96
CA PRO A 111 16.27 -6.63 -5.75
C PRO A 111 15.59 -5.47 -5.03
N ILE A 112 15.55 -5.55 -3.70
CA ILE A 112 15.10 -4.47 -2.83
C ILE A 112 16.01 -3.24 -2.98
N LYS A 113 15.45 -2.05 -2.75
CA LYS A 113 16.20 -0.78 -2.72
C LYS A 113 16.87 -0.54 -1.38
N THR A 114 16.28 -1.03 -0.30
CA THR A 114 16.80 -0.75 1.05
C THR A 114 18.18 -1.39 1.24
N THR A 115 19.17 -0.55 1.52
CA THR A 115 20.57 -0.96 1.71
C THR A 115 20.89 -1.35 3.15
N ARG A 116 20.16 -0.79 4.13
CA ARG A 116 20.37 -1.07 5.56
C ARG A 116 19.12 -1.68 6.18
N THR A 117 19.18 -2.99 6.39
CA THR A 117 18.12 -3.74 7.06
C THR A 117 18.29 -3.62 8.58
N VAL A 118 17.37 -2.90 9.22
CA VAL A 118 17.24 -2.82 10.69
C VAL A 118 16.00 -3.58 11.16
N MET A 119 15.90 -3.91 12.45
CA MET A 119 14.74 -4.66 12.98
C MET A 119 13.39 -4.04 12.59
N SER A 120 13.26 -2.71 12.69
CA SER A 120 12.01 -2.03 12.33
C SER A 120 11.62 -2.21 10.86
N TYR A 121 12.59 -2.31 9.94
CA TYR A 121 12.33 -2.62 8.54
C TYR A 121 11.78 -4.05 8.40
N VAL A 122 12.46 -5.03 9.02
CA VAL A 122 12.06 -6.44 8.94
C VAL A 122 10.66 -6.64 9.53
N THR A 123 10.37 -6.02 10.68
CA THR A 123 9.05 -6.05 11.30
C THR A 123 7.99 -5.43 10.39
N THR A 124 8.26 -4.25 9.82
CA THR A 124 7.31 -3.60 8.90
C THR A 124 7.05 -4.44 7.66
N LEU A 125 8.11 -5.03 7.08
CA LEU A 125 8.02 -5.89 5.91
C LEU A 125 7.23 -7.16 6.21
N ALA A 126 7.44 -7.77 7.39
CA ALA A 126 6.68 -8.94 7.82
C ALA A 126 5.19 -8.62 8.02
N LEU A 127 4.86 -7.47 8.64
CA LEU A 127 3.47 -7.01 8.80
C LEU A 127 2.78 -6.76 7.46
N LEU A 128 3.49 -6.14 6.51
CA LEU A 128 3.00 -5.95 5.14
C LEU A 128 2.78 -7.29 4.43
N ALA A 129 3.72 -8.21 4.55
CA ALA A 129 3.63 -9.53 3.93
C ALA A 129 2.48 -10.36 4.49
N ASP A 130 2.18 -10.19 5.77
CA ASP A 130 1.03 -10.78 6.43
C ASP A 130 -0.28 -10.25 5.85
N ARG A 131 -0.40 -8.92 5.82
CA ARG A 131 -1.61 -8.21 5.37
C ARG A 131 -1.94 -8.45 3.90
N PHE A 132 -0.93 -8.43 3.04
CA PHE A 132 -1.07 -8.64 1.60
C PHE A 132 -0.93 -10.11 1.20
N ASP A 133 -0.90 -11.02 2.17
CA ASP A 133 -0.79 -12.47 1.99
C ASP A 133 0.31 -12.88 0.99
N CYS A 134 1.51 -12.32 1.17
CA CYS A 134 2.70 -12.58 0.38
C CYS A 134 3.89 -13.01 1.27
N ARG A 135 3.59 -13.73 2.36
CA ARG A 135 4.60 -14.19 3.34
C ARG A 135 5.65 -15.10 2.73
N ALA A 136 5.28 -15.96 1.78
CA ALA A 136 6.19 -16.93 1.15
C ALA A 136 7.34 -16.30 0.33
N PRO A 137 7.08 -15.36 -0.62
CA PRO A 137 8.17 -14.69 -1.31
C PRO A 137 8.99 -13.79 -0.37
N VAL A 138 8.35 -13.16 0.62
CA VAL A 138 9.03 -12.29 1.59
C VAL A 138 9.94 -13.09 2.54
N SER A 139 9.51 -14.24 3.04
CA SER A 139 10.35 -15.08 3.91
C SER A 139 11.60 -15.56 3.17
N ARG A 140 11.46 -15.94 1.89
CA ARG A 140 12.60 -16.30 1.04
C ARG A 140 13.53 -15.12 0.79
N ALA A 141 13.00 -13.92 0.55
CA ALA A 141 13.85 -12.75 0.41
C ALA A 141 14.60 -12.40 1.71
N LEU A 142 13.96 -12.57 2.87
CA LEU A 142 14.56 -12.31 4.18
C LEU A 142 15.73 -13.24 4.50
N THR A 143 15.75 -14.48 4.01
CA THR A 143 16.91 -15.37 4.17
C THR A 143 18.13 -14.89 3.38
N ASP A 144 17.90 -14.22 2.25
CA ASP A 144 18.97 -13.71 1.38
C ASP A 144 19.48 -12.33 1.82
N ILE A 145 18.67 -11.61 2.59
CA ILE A 145 19.06 -10.33 3.18
C ILE A 145 20.06 -10.59 4.31
N LYS A 146 21.21 -9.89 4.28
CA LYS A 146 22.25 -9.93 5.32
C LYS A 146 21.78 -9.22 6.59
N PHE A 147 20.77 -9.78 7.26
CA PHE A 147 20.27 -9.32 8.54
C PHE A 147 20.85 -10.16 9.68
N LYS A 148 21.37 -9.50 10.72
CA LYS A 148 21.85 -10.18 11.94
C LYS A 148 20.70 -10.22 12.94
N TRP A 149 20.17 -11.42 13.18
CA TRP A 149 19.17 -11.66 14.21
C TRP A 149 19.79 -11.47 15.60
N PRO A 150 19.08 -10.81 16.54
CA PRO A 150 19.51 -10.69 17.93
C PRO A 150 19.51 -12.03 18.67
#